data_AF-A0A7C3CCA1-F1
#
_entry.id   AF-A0A7C3CCA1-F1
#
_cell.length_a   1.000
_cell.length_b   1.000
_cell.length_c   1.000
_cell.angle_alpha   90.00
_cell.angle_beta   90.00
_cell.angle_gamma   90.00
#
_symmetry.space_group_name_H-M   'P 1'
#
loop_
_entity.id
_entity.type
_entity.pdbx_description
1 polymer ?
#
loop_
_entity_poly.entity_id
_entity_poly.type
_entity_poly.pdbx_seq_one_letter_code
_entity_poly.pdbx_strand_id
1 'polypeptide(L)'
;MNLSEKMDNIEMKVRQIALRLSHVQKENNKLAEENNKLRKELSKYSNKTNDLEDKLEKTTLALEERKENDPEHSKKLRKEIEQYIKDIDKCIDRLKNS
;
A
#
# COMPACT_ATOMS: atom_id res chain seq x y z
N MET A 1 26.36 8.16 -51.66
CA MET A 1 26.07 7.22 -50.56
C MET A 1 25.74 5.88 -51.16
N ASN A 2 26.63 4.89 -51.02
CA ASN A 2 26.47 3.57 -51.62
C ASN A 2 25.53 2.70 -50.77
N LEU A 3 24.96 1.66 -51.39
CA LEU A 3 23.99 0.78 -50.74
C LEU A 3 24.52 0.18 -49.43
N SER A 4 25.82 -0.12 -49.37
CA SER A 4 26.51 -0.62 -48.17
C SER A 4 26.40 0.35 -46.98
N GLU A 5 26.67 1.64 -47.17
CA GLU A 5 26.61 2.64 -46.09
C GLU A 5 25.19 2.82 -45.53
N LYS A 6 24.17 2.64 -46.39
CA LYS A 6 22.77 2.66 -45.95
C LYS A 6 22.44 1.41 -45.13
N MET A 7 22.95 0.25 -45.54
CA MET A 7 22.79 -1.01 -44.82
C MET A 7 23.42 -0.95 -43.43
N ASP A 8 24.65 -0.44 -43.33
CA ASP A 8 25.37 -0.28 -42.06
C ASP A 8 24.64 0.67 -41.09
N ASN A 9 24.08 1.76 -41.63
CA ASN A 9 23.30 2.72 -40.83
C ASN A 9 21.98 2.11 -40.32
N ILE A 10 21.30 1.31 -41.15
CA ILE A 10 20.11 0.57 -40.73
C ILE A 10 20.48 -0.43 -39.64
N GLU A 11 21.56 -1.19 -39.80
CA GLU A 11 22.01 -2.14 -38.80
C GLU A 11 22.33 -1.46 -37.45
N MET A 12 23.04 -0.34 -37.48
CA MET A 12 23.30 0.48 -36.30
C MET A 12 22.02 0.90 -35.59
N LYS A 13 21.03 1.40 -36.34
CA LYS A 13 19.74 1.83 -35.78
C LYS A 13 18.96 0.66 -35.18
N VAL A 14 18.94 -0.50 -35.85
CA VAL A 14 18.29 -1.71 -35.34
C VAL A 14 18.93 -2.14 -34.02
N ARG A 15 20.27 -2.15 -33.93
CA ARG A 15 20.99 -2.47 -32.68
C ARG A 15 20.66 -1.47 -31.56
N GLN A 16 20.61 -0.17 -31.86
CA GLN A 16 20.24 0.85 -30.88
C GLN A 16 18.80 0.68 -30.38
N ILE A 17 17.86 0.37 -31.28
CA ILE A 17 16.47 0.11 -30.91
C ILE A 17 16.37 -1.15 -30.03
N ALA A 18 17.07 -2.22 -30.38
CA ALA A 18 17.08 -3.45 -29.59
C ALA A 18 17.59 -3.21 -28.15
N LEU A 19 18.65 -2.41 -27.99
CA LEU A 19 19.18 -2.04 -26.67
C LEU A 19 18.17 -1.21 -25.87
N ARG A 20 17.53 -0.22 -26.49
CA ARG A 20 16.50 0.61 -25.82
C ARG A 20 15.30 -0.23 -25.42
N LEU A 21 14.85 -1.14 -26.28
CA LEU A 21 13.72 -2.03 -26.01
C LEU A 21 14.03 -2.93 -24.80
N SER A 22 15.21 -3.53 -24.76
CA SER A 22 15.64 -4.35 -23.63
C SER A 22 15.69 -3.55 -22.33
N HIS A 23 16.21 -2.32 -22.38
CA HIS A 23 16.25 -1.42 -21.22
C HIS A 23 14.84 -1.11 -20.70
N VAL A 24 13.94 -0.66 -21.57
CA VAL A 24 12.55 -0.34 -21.22
C VAL A 24 11.80 -1.55 -20.69
N GLN A 25 11.99 -2.73 -21.28
CA GLN A 25 11.40 -3.98 -20.77
C GLN A 25 11.88 -4.30 -19.36
N LYS A 26 13.18 -4.12 -19.09
CA LYS A 26 13.74 -4.34 -17.75
C LYS A 26 13.17 -3.36 -16.72
N GLU A 27 13.02 -2.09 -17.08
CA GLU A 27 12.41 -1.08 -16.21
C GLU A 27 10.93 -1.36 -15.96
N ASN A 28 10.18 -1.72 -17.00
CA ASN A 28 8.77 -2.08 -16.86
C ASN A 28 8.57 -3.27 -15.94
N ASN A 29 9.41 -4.31 -16.06
CA ASN A 29 9.35 -5.46 -15.16
C ASN A 29 9.63 -5.06 -13.70
N LYS A 30 10.62 -4.20 -13.46
CA LYS A 30 10.89 -3.68 -12.10
C LYS A 30 9.71 -2.90 -11.53
N LEU A 31 9.14 -1.99 -12.32
CA LEU A 31 7.98 -1.20 -11.91
C LEU A 31 6.76 -2.08 -11.65
N ALA A 32 6.54 -3.11 -12.46
CA ALA A 32 5.45 -4.08 -12.27
C ALA A 32 5.62 -4.88 -10.97
N GLU A 33 6.85 -5.30 -10.64
CA GLU A 33 7.15 -5.97 -9.37
C GLU A 33 6.90 -5.05 -8.17
N GLU A 34 7.35 -3.80 -8.23
CA GLU A 34 7.14 -2.81 -7.18
C GLU A 34 5.65 -2.50 -6.99
N ASN A 35 4.92 -2.30 -8.09
CA ASN A 35 3.47 -2.07 -8.04
C ASN A 35 2.74 -3.24 -7.38
N ASN A 36 3.13 -4.48 -7.70
CA ASN A 36 2.57 -5.67 -7.07
C ASN A 36 2.88 -5.77 -5.57
N LYS A 37 4.08 -5.36 -5.15
CA LYS A 37 4.44 -5.30 -3.72
C LYS A 37 3.59 -4.27 -2.99
N LEU A 38 3.51 -3.04 -3.52
CA LEU A 38 2.71 -1.97 -2.94
C LEU A 38 1.23 -2.34 -2.85
N ARG A 39 0.65 -2.96 -3.89
CA ARG A 39 -0.73 -3.46 -3.85
C ARG A 39 -0.97 -4.50 -2.74
N LYS A 40 -0.03 -5.41 -2.52
CA LYS A 40 -0.12 -6.41 -1.44
C LYS A 40 -0.05 -5.76 -0.06
N GLU A 41 0.85 -4.79 0.12
CA GLU A 41 0.96 -4.04 1.36
C GLU A 41 -0.31 -3.22 1.64
N LEU A 42 -0.83 -2.54 0.62
CA LEU A 42 -2.06 -1.75 0.72
C LEU A 42 -3.26 -2.64 1.09
N SER A 43 -3.39 -3.82 0.48
CA SER A 43 -4.41 -4.80 0.87
C SER A 43 -4.25 -5.28 2.31
N LYS A 44 -3.01 -5.55 2.75
CA LYS A 44 -2.73 -5.95 4.14
C LYS A 44 -3.10 -4.86 5.13
N TYR A 45 -2.75 -3.61 4.86
CA TYR A 45 -3.10 -2.48 5.72
C TYR A 45 -4.61 -2.22 5.72
N SER A 46 -5.26 -2.28 4.56
CA SER A 46 -6.72 -2.14 4.45
C SER A 46 -7.45 -3.20 5.28
N ASN A 47 -7.08 -4.48 5.16
CA ASN A 47 -7.67 -5.55 5.98
C ASN A 47 -7.45 -5.31 7.48
N LYS A 48 -6.26 -4.86 7.87
CA LYS A 48 -5.95 -4.56 9.27
C LYS A 48 -6.75 -3.37 9.80
N THR A 49 -6.97 -2.35 8.98
CA THR A 49 -7.81 -1.20 9.33
C THR A 49 -9.25 -1.66 9.52
N ASN A 50 -9.81 -2.44 8.58
CA ASN A 50 -11.17 -2.97 8.72
C ASN A 50 -11.32 -3.84 9.97
N ASP A 51 -10.35 -4.72 10.27
CA ASP A 51 -10.36 -5.53 11.50
C ASP A 51 -10.35 -4.68 12.77
N LEU A 52 -9.67 -3.53 12.75
CA LEU A 52 -9.60 -2.59 13.87
C LEU A 52 -10.90 -1.78 14.00
N GLU A 53 -11.49 -1.36 12.88
CA GLU A 53 -12.79 -0.70 12.83
C GLU A 53 -13.89 -1.61 13.37
N ASP A 54 -13.95 -2.88 12.93
CA ASP A 54 -14.89 -3.89 13.43
C ASP A 54 -14.74 -4.11 14.95
N LYS A 55 -13.50 -4.15 15.44
CA LYS A 55 -13.22 -4.28 16.88
C LYS A 55 -13.64 -3.04 17.66
N LEU A 56 -13.42 -1.86 17.09
CA LEU A 56 -13.80 -0.59 17.69
C LEU A 56 -15.32 -0.48 17.79
N GLU A 57 -16.05 -0.84 16.74
CA GLU A 57 -17.52 -0.85 16.72
C GLU A 57 -18.07 -1.80 17.79
N LYS A 58 -17.60 -3.05 17.83
CA LYS A 58 -18.00 -4.04 18.84
C LYS A 58 -17.70 -3.57 20.26
N THR A 59 -16.52 -2.96 20.47
CA THR A 59 -16.14 -2.44 21.79
C THR A 59 -17.01 -1.26 22.19
N THR A 60 -17.37 -0.39 21.25
CA THR A 60 -18.23 0.77 21.50
C THR A 60 -19.64 0.34 21.87
N LEU A 61 -20.23 -0.60 21.13
CA LEU A 61 -21.54 -1.19 21.44
C LEU A 61 -21.55 -1.86 22.82
N ALA A 62 -20.53 -2.68 23.13
CA ALA A 62 -20.40 -3.30 24.46
C ALA A 62 -20.24 -2.27 25.60
N LEU A 63 -19.66 -1.09 25.30
CA LEU A 63 -19.50 0.01 26.26
C LEU A 63 -20.82 0.72 26.51
N GLU A 64 -21.65 0.91 25.49
CA GLU A 64 -23.00 1.46 25.62
C GLU A 64 -23.89 0.54 26.47
N GLU A 65 -23.87 -0.78 26.22
CA GLU A 65 -24.61 -1.77 27.01
C GLU A 65 -24.13 -1.85 28.48
N ARG A 66 -22.82 -1.68 28.73
CA ARG A 66 -22.26 -1.74 30.11
C ARG A 66 -22.34 -0.42 30.87
N LYS A 67 -22.47 0.72 30.19
CA LYS A 67 -22.62 2.04 30.83
C LYS A 67 -23.88 2.14 31.69
N GLU A 68 -24.92 1.37 31.35
CA GLU A 68 -26.13 1.24 32.19
C GLU A 68 -25.87 0.46 33.50
N ASN A 69 -24.79 -0.34 33.58
CA ASN A 69 -24.61 -1.33 34.64
C ASN A 69 -23.37 -1.13 35.55
N ASP A 70 -22.28 -0.47 35.11
CA ASP A 70 -21.11 -0.20 35.98
C ASP A 70 -20.17 0.94 35.47
N PRO A 71 -20.04 2.08 36.19
CA PRO A 71 -19.25 3.24 35.76
C PRO A 71 -17.72 3.06 35.83
N GLU A 72 -17.19 2.14 36.66
CA GLU A 72 -15.73 1.99 36.82
C GLU A 72 -15.12 1.19 35.66
N HIS A 73 -15.86 0.20 35.16
CA HIS A 73 -15.49 -0.60 33.99
C HIS A 73 -15.50 0.22 32.69
N SER A 74 -16.46 1.13 32.55
CA SER A 74 -16.58 2.09 31.44
C SER A 74 -15.33 2.94 31.23
N LYS A 75 -14.67 3.33 32.33
CA LYS A 75 -13.45 4.17 32.29
C LYS A 75 -12.23 3.42 31.76
N LYS A 76 -12.14 2.11 32.00
CA LYS A 76 -11.04 1.25 31.55
C LYS A 76 -11.16 0.95 30.05
N LEU A 77 -12.36 0.62 29.60
CA LEU A 77 -12.67 0.39 28.18
C LEU A 77 -12.46 1.66 27.31
N ARG A 78 -12.82 2.85 27.82
CA ARG A 78 -12.55 4.12 27.13
C ARG A 78 -11.07 4.33 26.79
N LYS A 79 -10.17 3.92 27.69
CA LYS A 79 -8.72 4.00 27.45
C LYS A 79 -8.27 3.04 26.35
N GLU A 80 -8.87 1.85 26.26
CA GLU A 80 -8.57 0.89 25.20
C GLU A 80 -9.04 1.42 23.83
N ILE A 81 -10.21 2.05 23.78
CA ILE A 81 -10.70 2.74 22.57
C ILE A 81 -9.74 3.86 22.14
N GLU A 82 -9.30 4.72 23.05
CA GLU A 82 -8.31 5.77 22.74
C GLU A 82 -6.99 5.19 22.21
N GLN A 83 -6.59 4.02 22.71
CA GLN A 83 -5.41 3.33 22.22
C GLN A 83 -5.60 2.80 20.80
N TYR A 84 -6.75 2.19 20.50
CA TYR A 84 -7.07 1.76 19.13
C TYR A 84 -7.15 2.92 18.14
N ILE A 85 -7.72 4.06 18.52
CA ILE A 85 -7.75 5.28 17.70
C ILE A 85 -6.33 5.74 17.38
N LYS A 86 -5.45 5.83 18.38
CA LYS A 86 -4.03 6.21 18.17
C LYS A 86 -3.30 5.25 17.26
N ASP A 87 -3.59 3.97 17.33
CA ASP A 87 -2.95 2.97 16.50
C ASP A 87 -3.46 3.01 15.05
N ILE A 88 -4.74 3.38 14.84
CA ILE A 88 -5.30 3.69 13.52
C ILE A 88 -4.63 4.94 12.94
N ASP A 89 -4.54 6.03 13.71
CA ASP A 89 -3.89 7.28 13.27
C ASP A 89 -2.44 7.04 12.84
N LYS A 90 -1.67 6.25 13.59
CA LYS A 90 -0.31 5.86 13.21
C LYS A 90 -0.26 5.04 11.92
N CYS A 91 -1.25 4.18 11.67
CA CYS A 91 -1.32 3.43 10.42
C CYS A 91 -1.64 4.37 9.24
N ILE A 92 -2.55 5.33 9.43
CA ILE A 92 -2.90 6.33 8.42
C ILE A 92 -1.70 7.24 8.11
N ASP A 93 -0.96 7.70 9.12
CA ASP A 93 0.21 8.55 8.93
C ASP A 93 1.33 7.83 8.17
N ARG A 94 1.49 6.52 8.39
CA ARG A 94 2.44 5.70 7.62
C ARG A 94 2.02 5.55 6.16
N LEU A 95 0.72 5.55 5.86
CA LEU A 95 0.21 5.51 4.48
C LEU A 95 0.31 6.87 3.79
N LYS A 96 0.21 7.99 4.54
CA LYS A 96 0.31 9.35 3.97
C LYS A 96 1.74 9.82 3.70
N ASN A 97 2.72 9.27 4.42
CA ASN A 97 4.14 9.67 4.33
C ASN A 97 5.02 8.66 3.57
N SER A 98 4.41 7.75 2.79
CA SER A 98 5.08 6.80 1.90
C SER A 98 4.67 7.03 0.45
#